data_AF-A0A075JUV4-F1
#
_entry.id   AF-A0A075JUV4-F1
#
_cell.length_a   1.000
_cell.length_b   1.000
_cell.length_c   1.000
_cell.angle_alpha   90.00
_cell.angle_beta   90.00
_cell.angle_gamma   90.00
#
_symmetry.space_group_name_H-M   'P 1'
#
loop_
_entity.id
_entity.type
_entity.pdbx_description
1 polymer ?
#
loop_
_entity_poly.entity_id
_entity_poly.type
_entity_poly.pdbx_seq_one_letter_code
_entity_poly.pdbx_strand_id
1 'polypeptide(L)'
;MRAKDFGVKGMDQQFVEFYSKDHNFILTRFERIRLKEGEEPSYLYFIYIFTKKRVMKDTEDHYQVRYNLICFNKVYHSYEDFANNIDMIMGEYLVDKKELQKCLNLSRKLDPNYYG
;
A
#
# COMPACT_ATOMS: atom_id res chain seq x y z
N MET A 1 3.59 -6.16 8.15
CA MET A 1 4.24 -5.35 9.22
C MET A 1 3.16 -4.91 10.22
N ARG A 2 3.47 -4.32 11.39
CA ARG A 2 2.44 -3.83 12.34
C ARG A 2 2.33 -2.30 12.30
N ALA A 3 1.12 -1.76 12.47
CA ALA A 3 0.83 -0.31 12.45
C ALA A 3 1.79 0.54 13.29
N LYS A 4 2.11 0.01 14.48
CA LYS A 4 2.98 0.66 15.46
C LYS A 4 4.42 0.84 14.97
N ASP A 5 4.85 0.10 13.95
CA ASP A 5 6.22 0.13 13.44
C ASP A 5 6.47 1.40 12.60
N PHE A 6 5.42 2.13 12.18
CA PHE A 6 5.51 3.38 11.41
C PHE A 6 5.00 4.61 12.18
N GLY A 7 4.52 4.45 13.41
CA GLY A 7 3.84 5.49 14.17
C GLY A 7 4.73 6.67 14.53
N VAL A 8 4.51 7.83 13.91
CA VAL A 8 4.99 9.11 14.44
C VAL A 8 3.97 9.61 15.46
N LYS A 9 4.40 9.79 16.70
CA LYS A 9 3.50 10.22 17.79
C LYS A 9 2.89 11.59 17.46
N GLY A 10 1.56 11.65 17.37
CA GLY A 10 0.81 12.88 17.07
C GLY A 10 0.50 13.12 15.59
N MET A 11 0.76 12.14 14.71
CA MET A 11 0.45 12.23 13.28
C MET A 11 -0.57 11.17 12.88
N ASP A 12 -1.65 11.57 12.21
CA ASP A 12 -2.64 10.61 11.71
C ASP A 12 -2.06 9.79 10.54
N GLN A 13 -2.17 8.47 10.64
CA GLN A 13 -1.67 7.55 9.64
C GLN A 13 -2.51 6.28 9.58
N GLN A 14 -2.63 5.74 8.38
CA GLN A 14 -3.33 4.49 8.12
C GLN A 14 -2.58 3.70 7.07
N PHE A 15 -2.57 2.37 7.18
CA PHE A 15 -2.03 1.52 6.13
C PHE A 15 -2.88 0.26 5.99
N VAL A 16 -2.88 -0.28 4.77
CA VAL A 16 -3.49 -1.56 4.45
C VAL A 16 -2.50 -2.38 3.64
N GLU A 17 -2.42 -3.66 3.96
CA GLU A 17 -1.62 -4.63 3.23
C GLU A 17 -2.57 -5.64 2.56
N PHE A 18 -2.28 -5.99 1.31
CA PHE A 18 -2.99 -7.03 0.58
C PHE A 18 -1.99 -7.98 -0.08
N TYR A 19 -2.17 -9.27 0.17
CA TYR A 19 -1.29 -10.31 -0.34
C TYR A 19 -2.02 -11.12 -1.41
N SER A 20 -1.52 -11.09 -2.64
CA SER A 20 -1.93 -12.04 -3.68
C SER A 20 -0.90 -13.16 -3.81
N LYS A 21 -1.11 -14.08 -4.76
CA LYS A 21 -0.18 -15.18 -5.03
C LYS A 21 1.23 -14.68 -5.32
N ASP A 22 1.35 -13.72 -6.24
CA ASP A 22 2.62 -13.28 -6.82
C ASP A 22 3.04 -11.88 -6.35
N HIS A 23 2.12 -11.12 -5.75
CA HIS A 23 2.36 -9.74 -5.34
C HIS A 23 1.99 -9.46 -3.88
N ASN A 24 2.58 -8.41 -3.33
CA ASN A 24 2.19 -7.77 -2.07
C ASN A 24 1.95 -6.29 -2.34
N PHE A 25 0.82 -5.78 -1.88
CA PHE A 25 0.42 -4.39 -2.04
C PHE A 25 0.43 -3.76 -0.66
N ILE A 26 1.12 -2.63 -0.53
CA ILE A 26 1.11 -1.80 0.66
C ILE A 26 0.58 -0.44 0.25
N LEU A 27 -0.56 -0.07 0.82
CA LEU A 27 -1.19 1.22 0.58
C LEU A 27 -1.19 1.98 1.89
N THR A 28 -0.83 3.26 1.85
CA THR A 28 -0.67 4.06 3.06
C THR A 28 -1.28 5.43 2.89
N ARG A 29 -1.73 6.00 4.01
CA ARG A 29 -2.10 7.40 4.21
C ARG A 29 -1.25 7.96 5.33
N PHE A 30 -0.66 9.12 5.12
CA PHE A 30 0.07 9.89 6.13
C PHE A 30 -0.41 11.34 6.15
N GLU A 31 -0.69 11.89 7.32
CA GLU A 31 -0.91 13.32 7.50
C GLU A 31 0.36 14.10 7.10
N ARG A 32 0.23 15.19 6.34
CA ARG A 32 1.40 16.02 6.01
C ARG A 32 1.85 16.81 7.22
N ILE A 33 3.17 16.92 7.37
CA ILE A 33 3.78 17.81 8.36
C ILE A 33 3.35 19.25 8.04
N ARG A 34 2.64 19.88 8.97
CA ARG A 34 2.19 21.27 8.85
C ARG A 34 3.39 22.19 9.08
N LEU A 35 3.62 23.13 8.16
CA LEU A 35 4.63 24.18 8.33
C LEU A 35 4.03 25.45 8.98
N LYS A 36 2.71 25.57 9.03
CA LYS A 36 1.96 26.69 9.64
C LYS A 36 0.75 26.18 10.41
N GLU A 37 0.46 26.78 11.57
CA GLU A 37 -0.76 26.50 12.34
C GLU A 37 -1.99 27.04 11.60
N GLY A 38 -3.07 26.24 11.55
CA GLY A 38 -4.39 26.67 11.03
C GLY A 38 -4.82 26.07 9.68
N GLU A 39 -3.97 25.31 8.99
CA GLU A 39 -4.39 24.56 7.80
C GLU A 39 -4.97 23.19 8.19
N GLU A 40 -6.08 22.78 7.54
CA GLU A 40 -6.63 21.43 7.62
C GLU A 40 -5.58 20.41 7.14
N PRO A 41 -5.48 19.23 7.78
CA PRO A 41 -4.50 18.22 7.39
C PRO A 41 -4.75 17.72 5.97
N SER A 42 -3.81 18.03 5.09
CA SER A 42 -3.67 17.40 3.78
C SER A 42 -2.94 16.07 3.95
N TYR A 43 -3.43 15.01 3.31
CA TYR A 43 -2.84 13.67 3.39
C TYR A 43 -1.96 13.36 2.18
N LEU A 44 -0.96 12.50 2.38
CA LEU A 44 -0.21 11.82 1.32
C LEU A 44 -0.62 10.36 1.26
N TYR A 45 -0.79 9.85 0.05
CA TYR A 45 -1.14 8.45 -0.20
C TYR A 45 -0.02 7.79 -0.98
N PHE A 46 0.50 6.68 -0.46
CA PHE A 46 1.54 5.90 -1.15
C PHE A 46 0.99 4.55 -1.54
N ILE A 47 1.31 4.13 -2.77
CA ILE A 47 1.12 2.77 -3.26
C ILE A 47 2.50 2.16 -3.42
N TYR A 48 2.71 0.98 -2.84
CA TYR A 48 3.86 0.13 -3.11
C TYR A 48 3.38 -1.25 -3.53
N ILE A 49 3.93 -1.76 -4.63
CA ILE A 49 3.65 -3.12 -5.09
C ILE A 49 4.98 -3.85 -5.17
N PHE A 50 5.02 -5.02 -4.56
CA PHE A 50 6.18 -5.89 -4.52
C PHE A 50 5.86 -7.18 -5.23
N THR A 51 6.73 -7.63 -6.12
CA THR A 51 6.67 -8.99 -6.66
C THR A 51 7.42 -9.96 -5.75
N LYS A 52 6.84 -11.15 -5.55
CA LYS A 52 7.42 -12.23 -4.76
C LYS A 52 8.27 -13.11 -5.68
N LYS A 53 9.57 -12.84 -5.78
CA LYS A 53 10.47 -13.76 -6.49
C LYS A 53 10.96 -14.87 -5.58
N ARG A 54 10.84 -16.11 -6.06
CA ARG A 54 11.55 -17.27 -5.48
C ARG A 54 12.85 -17.43 -6.25
N VAL A 55 13.97 -17.31 -5.57
CA VAL A 55 15.27 -17.64 -6.16
C VAL A 55 15.71 -18.95 -5.52
N MET A 56 15.96 -19.96 -6.35
CA MET A 56 16.63 -21.18 -5.88
C MET A 56 18.10 -20.81 -5.70
N LYS A 57 18.61 -20.96 -4.47
CA LYS A 57 20.04 -20.83 -4.22
C LYS A 57 20.65 -22.21 -4.43
N ASP A 58 21.62 -22.29 -5.33
CA ASP A 58 22.34 -23.51 -5.69
C ASP A 58 23.38 -23.84 -4.61
N THR A 59 22.89 -24.18 -3.43
CA THR A 59 23.68 -24.64 -2.27
C THR A 59 23.08 -25.95 -1.81
N GLU A 60 23.92 -26.88 -1.36
CA GLU A 60 23.60 -28.29 -1.03
C GLU A 60 22.35 -28.50 -0.16
N ASP A 61 21.87 -27.47 0.55
CA ASP A 61 20.66 -27.49 1.38
C ASP A 61 19.39 -26.86 0.77
N HIS A 62 19.33 -26.60 -0.55
CA HIS A 62 18.14 -26.13 -1.29
C HIS A 62 17.20 -25.15 -0.52
N TYR A 63 17.74 -24.07 0.06
CA TYR A 63 16.90 -23.05 0.70
C TYR A 63 16.22 -22.17 -0.35
N GLN A 64 14.89 -22.15 -0.37
CA GLN A 64 14.11 -21.17 -1.15
C GLN A 64 14.17 -19.80 -0.48
N VAL A 65 14.95 -18.87 -1.03
CA VAL A 65 14.95 -17.48 -0.57
C VAL A 65 13.84 -16.71 -1.29
N ARG A 66 12.96 -16.07 -0.51
CA ARG A 66 11.90 -15.19 -1.02
C ARG A 66 12.37 -13.75 -0.95
N TYR A 67 12.45 -13.07 -2.09
CA TYR A 67 12.72 -11.64 -2.16
C TYR A 67 11.46 -10.89 -2.56
N ASN A 68 11.19 -9.78 -1.88
CA ASN A 68 10.19 -8.80 -2.28
C ASN A 68 10.90 -7.71 -3.09
N LEU A 69 10.68 -7.67 -4.40
CA LEU A 69 11.21 -6.61 -5.27
C LEU A 69 10.13 -5.59 -5.51
N ILE A 70 10.40 -4.30 -5.24
CA ILE A 70 9.49 -3.21 -5.59
C ILE A 70 9.36 -3.21 -7.12
N CYS A 71 8.15 -3.44 -7.63
CA CYS A 71 7.84 -3.33 -9.05
C CYS A 71 7.03 -2.07 -9.36
N PHE A 72 6.43 -1.43 -8.36
CA PHE A 72 5.71 -0.17 -8.53
C PHE A 72 5.73 0.66 -7.26
N ASN A 73 5.87 1.97 -7.42
CA ASN A 73 5.60 2.95 -6.38
C ASN A 73 4.97 4.22 -6.96
N LYS A 74 4.00 4.79 -6.25
CA LYS A 74 3.41 6.09 -6.62
C LYS A 74 2.88 6.83 -5.40
N VAL A 75 2.88 8.16 -5.49
CA VAL A 75 2.40 9.08 -4.46
C VAL A 75 1.25 9.92 -5.00
N TYR A 76 0.24 10.16 -4.17
CA TYR A 76 -0.86 11.09 -4.43
C TYR A 76 -1.01 12.08 -3.28
N HIS A 77 -1.51 13.27 -3.60
CA HIS A 77 -1.69 14.37 -2.66
C HIS A 77 -3.14 14.57 -2.20
N SER A 78 -4.06 13.74 -2.69
CA SER A 78 -5.46 13.71 -2.31
C SER A 78 -5.99 12.28 -2.35
N TYR A 79 -7.03 12.00 -1.55
CA TYR A 79 -7.73 10.71 -1.61
C TYR A 79 -8.42 10.51 -2.96
N GLU A 80 -8.97 11.58 -3.53
CA GLU A 80 -9.69 11.53 -4.80
C GLU A 80 -8.78 11.10 -5.95
N ASP A 81 -7.58 11.69 -6.06
CA ASP A 81 -6.59 11.28 -7.06
C ASP A 81 -6.17 9.83 -6.86
N PHE A 82 -5.96 9.43 -5.61
CA PHE A 82 -5.63 8.05 -5.26
C PHE A 82 -6.76 7.09 -5.69
N ALA A 83 -8.00 7.38 -5.33
CA ALA A 83 -9.18 6.55 -5.59
C ALA A 83 -9.50 6.45 -7.08
N ASN A 84 -9.30 7.52 -7.84
CA ASN A 84 -9.52 7.54 -9.30
C ASN A 84 -8.50 6.69 -10.07
N ASN A 85 -7.32 6.43 -9.50
CA ASN A 85 -6.25 5.72 -10.20
C ASN A 85 -6.02 4.29 -9.70
N ILE A 86 -6.44 3.95 -8.49
CA ILE A 86 -6.07 2.70 -7.84
C ILE A 86 -6.61 1.45 -8.55
N ASP A 87 -7.80 1.51 -9.14
CA ASP A 87 -8.40 0.39 -9.89
C ASP A 87 -7.52 -0.01 -11.07
N MET A 88 -7.20 0.95 -11.95
CA MET A 88 -6.32 0.73 -13.09
C MET A 88 -4.96 0.19 -12.65
N ILE A 89 -4.34 0.78 -11.61
CA ILE A 89 -3.03 0.33 -11.12
C ILE A 89 -3.11 -1.11 -10.62
N MET A 90 -4.12 -1.46 -9.82
CA MET A 90 -4.23 -2.81 -9.27
C MET A 90 -4.60 -3.85 -10.32
N GLY A 91 -5.41 -3.48 -11.31
CA GLY A 91 -5.81 -4.35 -12.41
C GLY A 91 -4.63 -4.90 -13.23
N GLU A 92 -3.54 -4.14 -13.32
CA GLU A 92 -2.29 -4.59 -13.97
C GLU A 92 -1.61 -5.77 -13.25
N TYR A 93 -1.84 -5.92 -11.93
CA TYR A 93 -1.16 -6.92 -11.10
C TYR A 93 -2.10 -7.99 -10.54
N LEU A 94 -3.42 -7.74 -10.54
CA LEU A 94 -4.47 -8.63 -10.04
C LEU A 94 -5.42 -9.01 -11.17
N VAL A 95 -5.11 -10.11 -11.84
CA VAL A 95 -5.94 -10.65 -12.93
C VAL A 95 -7.27 -11.23 -12.41
N ASP A 96 -7.29 -11.75 -11.17
CA ASP A 96 -8.51 -12.24 -10.55
C ASP A 96 -9.39 -11.08 -10.08
N LYS A 97 -10.58 -10.95 -10.67
CA LYS A 97 -11.55 -9.89 -10.37
C LYS A 97 -11.99 -9.86 -8.90
N LYS A 98 -12.08 -11.02 -8.22
CA LYS A 98 -12.45 -11.09 -6.81
C LYS A 98 -11.32 -10.58 -5.92
N GLU A 99 -10.08 -10.91 -6.25
CA GLU A 99 -8.90 -10.36 -5.56
C GLU A 99 -8.80 -8.84 -5.75
N LEU A 100 -8.98 -8.36 -6.98
CA LEU A 100 -9.03 -6.93 -7.29
C LEU A 100 -10.08 -6.21 -6.43
N GLN A 101 -11.32 -6.70 -6.43
CA GLN A 101 -12.39 -6.09 -5.65
C GLN A 101 -12.11 -6.08 -4.14
N LYS A 102 -11.53 -7.16 -3.60
CA LYS A 102 -11.11 -7.22 -2.19
C LYS A 102 -10.05 -6.18 -1.87
N CYS A 103 -9.05 -6.04 -2.74
CA CYS A 103 -7.98 -5.07 -2.58
C CYS A 103 -8.52 -3.62 -2.63
N LEU A 104 -9.41 -3.32 -3.58
CA LEU A 104 -10.08 -2.03 -3.69
C LEU A 104 -10.94 -1.71 -2.47
N ASN A 105 -11.69 -2.68 -1.95
CA ASN A 105 -12.48 -2.50 -0.74
C ASN A 105 -11.60 -2.20 0.49
N LEU A 106 -10.43 -2.84 0.60
CA LEU A 106 -9.46 -2.52 1.64
C LEU A 106 -8.89 -1.10 1.51
N SER A 107 -8.64 -0.65 0.28
CA SER A 107 -8.09 0.68 0.01
C SER A 107 -8.99 1.82 0.50
N ARG A 108 -10.31 1.61 0.54
CA ARG A 108 -11.29 2.59 1.05
C ARG A 108 -11.08 2.95 2.52
N LYS A 109 -10.43 2.08 3.31
CA LYS A 109 -10.07 2.37 4.70
C LYS A 109 -9.05 3.51 4.83
N LEU A 110 -8.44 3.92 3.73
CA LEU A 110 -7.55 5.07 3.69
C LEU A 110 -8.30 6.40 3.52
N ASP A 111 -9.60 6.41 3.22
CA ASP A 111 -10.37 7.65 3.23
C ASP A 111 -10.36 8.25 4.65
N PRO A 112 -9.96 9.52 4.86
CA PRO A 112 -10.06 10.18 6.15
C PRO A 112 -11.50 10.24 6.69
N ASN A 113 -12.49 10.18 5.79
CA ASN A 113 -13.91 10.17 6.14
C ASN A 113 -14.50 8.76 6.18
N TYR A 114 -13.67 7.71 6.21
CA TYR A 114 -14.16 6.33 6.28
C TYR A 114 -14.80 6.04 7.64
N TYR A 115 -16.13 6.06 7.71
CA TYR A 115 -16.88 5.52 8.84
C TYR A 115 -17.16 4.04 8.55
N GLY A 116 -16.47 3.17 9.27
CA GLY A 116 -16.62 1.70 9.18
C GLY A 116 -17.87 1.19 9.86
#